data_AF-A0A7W2D6Z4-F1
#
_entry.id   AF-A0A7W2D6Z4-F1
#
_cell.length_a   1.000
_cell.length_b   1.000
_cell.length_c   1.000
_cell.angle_alpha   90.00
_cell.angle_beta   90.00
_cell.angle_gamma   90.00
#
_symmetry.space_group_name_H-M   'P 1'
#
loop_
_entity.id
_entity.type
_entity.pdbx_description
1 polymer ?
#
loop_
_entity_poly.entity_id
_entity_poly.type
_entity_poly.pdbx_seq_one_letter_code
_entity_poly.pdbx_strand_id
1 'polypeptide(L)'
;MRHTNRETEHQTLTRLIKALDAKHPITITYTKADGTETIRTIEIYDIVVSAAGDIVIKAMDRDTQESRSFRLDRLVSYTVHRTAYTVPRPAADEPKTRPARGLATVTVLYPVDLPIAARVQLLADALAA
;
A
#
# COMPACT_ATOMS: atom_id res chain seq x y z
N MET A 1 14.76 -19.42 -7.26
CA MET A 1 13.94 -18.33 -6.67
C MET A 1 14.87 -17.24 -6.18
N ARG A 2 14.44 -15.97 -6.19
CA ARG A 2 15.19 -14.86 -5.59
C ARG A 2 14.87 -14.80 -4.10
N HIS A 3 15.89 -14.75 -3.25
CA HIS A 3 15.71 -14.66 -1.80
C HIS A 3 15.75 -13.20 -1.35
N THR A 4 14.77 -12.80 -0.55
CA THR A 4 14.62 -11.42 -0.09
C THR A 4 15.71 -11.01 0.89
N ASN A 5 16.30 -11.94 1.64
CA ASN A 5 17.44 -11.65 2.52
C ASN A 5 18.72 -11.20 1.79
N ARG A 6 18.79 -11.34 0.46
CA ARG A 6 19.91 -10.89 -0.38
C ARG A 6 19.57 -9.63 -1.19
N GLU A 7 18.38 -9.06 -1.03
CA GLU A 7 17.93 -7.85 -1.71
C GLU A 7 17.38 -6.87 -0.66
N THR A 8 17.39 -5.57 -0.96
CA THR A 8 16.69 -4.60 -0.10
C THR A 8 15.19 -4.73 -0.28
N GLU A 9 14.42 -4.32 0.72
CA GLU A 9 12.95 -4.27 0.64
C GLU A 9 12.49 -3.41 -0.56
N HIS A 10 13.18 -2.29 -0.83
CA HIS A 10 12.91 -1.43 -1.97
C HIS A 10 13.11 -2.14 -3.32
N GLN A 11 14.16 -2.96 -3.46
CA GLN A 11 14.40 -3.74 -4.68
C GLN A 11 13.32 -4.80 -4.87
N THR A 12 12.94 -5.50 -3.80
CA THR A 12 11.86 -6.49 -3.82
C THR A 12 10.56 -5.82 -4.26
N LEU A 13 10.16 -4.74 -3.59
CA LEU A 13 8.96 -3.97 -3.93
C LEU A 13 8.95 -3.51 -5.39
N THR A 14 10.05 -2.89 -5.84
CA THR A 14 10.17 -2.43 -7.24
C THR A 14 9.95 -3.55 -8.24
N ARG A 15 10.42 -4.76 -7.93
CA ARG A 15 10.25 -5.92 -8.82
C ARG A 15 8.83 -6.47 -8.80
N LEU A 16 8.18 -6.48 -7.63
CA LEU A 16 6.78 -6.87 -7.52
C LEU A 16 5.86 -5.87 -8.24
N ILE A 17 6.14 -4.56 -8.15
CA ILE A 17 5.42 -3.53 -8.91
C ILE A 17 5.59 -3.76 -10.42
N LYS A 18 6.82 -4.00 -10.89
CA LYS A 18 7.05 -4.32 -12.32
C LYS A 18 6.29 -5.57 -12.78
N ALA A 19 6.18 -6.58 -11.92
CA ALA A 19 5.42 -7.79 -12.24
C ALA A 19 3.90 -7.53 -12.26
N LEU A 20 3.40 -6.70 -11.34
CA LEU A 20 2.01 -6.21 -11.34
C LEU A 20 1.70 -5.44 -12.64
N ASP A 21 2.55 -4.49 -13.02
CA ASP A 21 2.37 -3.68 -14.25
C ASP A 21 2.37 -4.56 -15.51
N ALA A 22 3.26 -5.56 -15.55
CA ALA A 22 3.33 -6.53 -16.64
C ALA A 22 2.23 -7.61 -16.58
N LYS A 23 1.42 -7.66 -15.51
CA LYS A 23 0.44 -8.73 -15.25
C LYS A 23 1.06 -10.12 -15.29
N HIS A 24 2.20 -10.26 -14.62
CA HIS A 24 2.98 -11.49 -14.52
C HIS A 24 2.78 -12.17 -13.16
N PRO A 25 2.35 -13.44 -13.10
CA PRO A 25 2.14 -14.14 -11.85
C PRO A 25 3.49 -14.39 -11.16
N ILE A 26 3.44 -14.50 -9.84
CA ILE A 26 4.63 -14.62 -9.00
C ILE A 26 4.46 -15.81 -8.08
N THR A 27 5.42 -16.72 -8.08
CA THR A 27 5.50 -17.74 -7.02
C THR A 27 6.26 -17.18 -5.85
N ILE A 28 5.71 -17.26 -4.65
CA ILE A 28 6.29 -16.73 -3.42
C ILE A 28 6.48 -17.85 -2.40
N THR A 29 7.54 -17.77 -1.60
CA THR A 29 7.64 -18.45 -0.31
C THR A 29 7.31 -17.43 0.77
N TYR A 30 6.30 -17.73 1.57
CA TYR A 30 5.75 -16.82 2.57
C TYR A 30 5.69 -17.48 3.95
N THR A 31 6.21 -16.78 4.95
CA THR A 31 6.12 -17.19 6.36
C THR A 31 4.87 -16.59 6.99
N LYS A 32 3.94 -17.44 7.42
CA LYS A 32 2.73 -17.01 8.13
C LYS A 32 3.05 -16.50 9.53
N ALA A 33 2.07 -15.87 10.17
CA ALA A 33 2.19 -15.41 11.55
C ALA A 33 2.51 -16.55 12.55
N ASP A 34 2.06 -17.76 12.24
CA ASP A 34 2.31 -18.98 13.01
C ASP A 34 3.70 -19.60 12.76
N GLY A 35 4.53 -18.98 11.91
CA GLY A 35 5.86 -19.47 11.53
C GLY A 35 5.86 -20.51 10.40
N THR A 36 4.70 -20.94 9.92
CA THR A 36 4.62 -21.92 8.83
C THR A 36 4.98 -21.28 7.50
N GLU A 37 5.88 -21.92 6.75
CA GLU A 37 6.19 -21.51 5.38
C GLU A 37 5.21 -22.13 4.39
N THR A 38 4.77 -21.33 3.41
CA THR A 38 3.94 -21.80 2.32
C THR A 38 4.48 -21.29 0.99
N ILE A 39 4.37 -22.12 -0.05
CA ILE A 39 4.73 -21.76 -1.42
C ILE A 39 3.43 -21.63 -2.22
N ARG A 40 3.23 -20.49 -2.89
CA ARG A 40 1.99 -20.19 -3.62
C ARG A 40 2.29 -19.40 -4.87
N THR A 41 1.48 -19.59 -5.92
CA THR A 41 1.53 -18.73 -7.11
C THR A 41 0.38 -17.73 -7.06
N ILE A 42 0.74 -16.45 -7.08
CA ILE A 42 -0.19 -15.35 -6.86
C ILE A 42 -0.20 -14.37 -8.04
N GLU A 43 -1.35 -13.76 -8.27
CA GLU A 43 -1.56 -12.70 -9.27
C GLU A 43 -1.88 -11.40 -8.54
N ILE A 44 -0.87 -10.53 -8.42
CA ILE A 44 -1.01 -9.27 -7.68
C ILE A 44 -2.01 -8.38 -8.42
N TYR A 45 -2.92 -7.78 -7.68
CA TYR A 45 -3.84 -6.80 -8.25
C TYR A 45 -3.78 -5.44 -7.56
N ASP A 46 -3.21 -5.36 -6.36
CA ASP A 46 -3.09 -4.12 -5.60
C ASP A 46 -1.96 -4.24 -4.56
N ILE A 47 -1.32 -3.11 -4.25
CA ILE A 47 -0.28 -3.02 -3.22
C ILE A 47 -0.61 -1.79 -2.37
N VAL A 48 -0.89 -2.02 -1.09
CA VAL A 48 -1.36 -0.99 -0.16
C VAL A 48 -0.45 -0.91 1.05
N VAL A 49 -0.41 0.27 1.68
CA VAL A 49 0.21 0.44 2.99
C VAL A 49 -0.89 0.37 4.04
N SER A 50 -0.71 -0.52 5.02
CA SER A 50 -1.65 -0.69 6.15
C SER A 50 -1.64 0.57 7.04
N ALA A 51 -2.64 0.70 7.90
CA ALA A 51 -2.66 1.77 8.90
C ALA A 51 -1.47 1.71 9.87
N ALA A 52 -0.88 0.53 10.06
CA ALA A 52 0.31 0.32 10.89
C ALA A 52 1.62 0.59 10.13
N GLY A 53 1.57 0.91 8.83
CA GLY A 53 2.75 1.17 8.00
C GLY A 53 3.30 -0.05 7.26
N ASP A 54 2.69 -1.23 7.41
CA ASP A 54 3.12 -2.44 6.71
C ASP A 54 2.76 -2.37 5.22
N ILE A 55 3.66 -2.81 4.34
CA ILE A 55 3.35 -2.98 2.92
C ILE A 55 2.63 -4.31 2.72
N VAL A 56 1.39 -4.25 2.22
CA VAL A 56 0.51 -5.40 1.99
C VAL A 56 0.26 -5.57 0.50
N ILE A 57 0.60 -6.74 -0.01
CA ILE A 57 0.36 -7.20 -1.36
C ILE A 57 -1.00 -7.91 -1.37
N LYS A 58 -1.94 -7.40 -2.16
CA LYS A 58 -3.21 -8.09 -2.41
C LYS A 58 -3.13 -8.82 -3.75
N ALA A 59 -3.47 -10.10 -3.72
CA ALA A 59 -3.34 -10.95 -4.89
C ALA A 59 -4.41 -12.02 -4.92
N MET A 60 -4.68 -12.53 -6.12
CA MET A 60 -5.44 -13.77 -6.30
C MET A 60 -4.50 -14.95 -6.20
N ASP A 61 -4.84 -15.93 -5.36
CA ASP A 61 -4.13 -17.20 -5.30
C ASP A 61 -4.59 -18.11 -6.45
N ARG A 62 -3.66 -18.64 -7.24
CA ARG A 62 -3.99 -19.55 -8.34
C ARG A 62 -4.52 -20.90 -7.85
N ASP A 63 -4.08 -21.36 -6.70
CA ASP A 63 -4.45 -22.69 -6.23
C ASP A 63 -5.87 -22.68 -5.66
N THR A 64 -6.21 -21.65 -4.87
CA THR A 64 -7.53 -21.54 -4.23
C THR A 64 -8.52 -20.68 -5.01
N GLN A 65 -8.06 -19.91 -6.00
CA GLN A 65 -8.86 -18.91 -6.72
C GLN A 65 -9.47 -17.83 -5.80
N GLU A 66 -8.88 -17.61 -4.63
CA GLU A 66 -9.37 -16.66 -3.64
C GLU A 66 -8.46 -15.43 -3.54
N SER A 67 -9.05 -14.31 -3.14
CA SER A 67 -8.31 -13.10 -2.77
C SER A 67 -7.59 -13.31 -1.44
N ARG A 68 -6.28 -13.02 -1.43
CA ARG A 68 -5.43 -13.11 -0.23
C ARG A 68 -4.53 -11.88 -0.12
N SER A 69 -4.15 -11.59 1.13
CA SER A 69 -3.25 -10.48 1.47
C SER A 69 -1.97 -11.02 2.09
N PHE A 70 -0.83 -10.53 1.62
CA PHE A 70 0.51 -10.94 2.06
C PHE A 70 1.31 -9.71 2.47
N ARG A 71 1.98 -9.75 3.61
CA ARG A 71 2.89 -8.66 3.98
C ARG A 71 4.24 -8.84 3.29
N LEU A 72 4.83 -7.74 2.84
CA LEU A 72 6.12 -7.75 2.13
C LEU A 72 7.26 -8.25 3.02
N ASP A 73 7.27 -7.85 4.30
CA ASP A 73 8.31 -8.21 5.29
C ASP A 73 8.38 -9.72 5.60
N ARG A 74 7.29 -10.46 5.32
CA ARG A 74 7.19 -11.90 5.55
C ARG A 74 7.46 -12.75 4.31
N LEU A 75 7.86 -12.11 3.21
CA LEU A 75 8.23 -12.77 1.98
C LEU A 75 9.67 -13.30 2.11
N VAL A 76 9.87 -14.61 1.97
CA VAL A 76 11.19 -15.25 2.07
C VAL A 76 11.89 -15.30 0.71
N SER A 77 11.13 -15.63 -0.33
CA SER A 77 11.65 -15.68 -1.68
C SER A 77 10.53 -15.53 -2.71
N TYR A 78 10.88 -15.16 -3.93
CA TYR A 78 9.93 -15.05 -5.03
C TYR A 78 10.53 -15.37 -6.40
N THR A 79 9.69 -15.76 -7.34
CA THR A 79 10.01 -15.92 -8.76
C THR A 79 8.91 -15.28 -9.58
N VAL A 80 9.28 -14.32 -10.42
CA VAL A 80 8.37 -13.71 -11.40
C VAL A 80 8.34 -14.58 -12.64
N HIS A 81 7.15 -15.00 -13.05
CA HIS A 81 6.96 -15.75 -14.29
C HIS A 81 6.75 -14.80 -15.47
N ARG A 82 6.81 -15.33 -16.70
CA ARG A 82 6.56 -14.56 -17.94
C ARG A 82 5.24 -14.94 -18.62
N THR A 83 4.34 -15.56 -17.88
CA THR A 83 2.99 -15.92 -18.32
C THR A 83 2.00 -14.82 -17.94
N ALA A 84 0.83 -14.82 -18.56
CA ALA A 84 -0.23 -13.88 -18.23
C ALA A 84 -1.01 -14.30 -16.97
N TYR A 85 -1.71 -13.35 -16.38
CA TYR A 85 -2.77 -13.59 -15.40
C TYR A 85 -3.90 -14.45 -15.97
N THR A 86 -4.50 -15.23 -15.10
CA THR A 86 -5.53 -16.23 -15.44
C THR A 86 -6.71 -16.18 -14.48
N VAL A 87 -6.55 -15.60 -13.30
CA VAL A 87 -7.58 -15.56 -12.26
C VAL A 87 -8.32 -14.24 -12.35
N PRO A 88 -9.67 -14.23 -12.37
CA PRO A 88 -10.43 -12.99 -12.38
C PRO A 88 -10.15 -12.19 -11.10
N ARG A 89 -9.87 -10.90 -11.28
CA ARG A 89 -9.68 -9.97 -10.16
C ARG A 89 -11.03 -9.75 -9.46
N PRO A 90 -11.05 -9.66 -8.12
CA PRO A 90 -12.24 -9.19 -7.41
C PRO A 90 -12.61 -7.79 -7.91
N ALA A 91 -13.91 -7.51 -7.96
CA ALA A 91 -14.39 -6.16 -8.23
C ALA A 91 -13.67 -5.19 -7.29
N ALA A 92 -13.20 -4.07 -7.83
CA ALA A 92 -12.58 -3.06 -6.99
C ALA A 92 -13.62 -2.60 -5.96
N ASP A 93 -13.30 -2.72 -4.67
CA ASP A 93 -14.04 -2.00 -3.65
C ASP A 93 -14.06 -0.52 -4.04
N GLU A 94 -15.16 0.18 -3.76
CA GLU A 94 -15.21 1.63 -3.91
C GLU A 94 -13.95 2.25 -3.29
N PRO A 95 -13.32 3.22 -3.98
CA PRO A 95 -12.10 3.82 -3.49
C PRO A 95 -12.35 4.29 -2.07
N LYS A 96 -11.68 3.64 -1.10
CA LYS A 96 -11.80 4.01 0.30
C LYS A 96 -11.34 5.46 0.38
N THR A 97 -12.29 6.38 0.52
CA THR A 97 -12.00 7.79 0.80
C THR A 97 -11.12 7.81 2.03
N ARG A 98 -9.82 8.01 1.82
CA ARG A 98 -8.91 8.27 2.93
C ARG A 98 -9.47 9.55 3.55
N PRO A 99 -9.88 9.56 4.83
CA PRO A 99 -10.31 10.79 5.45
C PRO A 99 -9.14 11.76 5.29
N ALA A 100 -9.37 12.83 4.53
CA ALA A 100 -8.38 13.85 4.35
C ALA A 100 -8.08 14.37 5.76
N ARG A 101 -6.88 14.08 6.29
CA ARG A 101 -6.31 14.97 7.30
C ARG A 101 -5.94 16.22 6.53
N GLY A 102 -6.92 17.08 6.30
CA GLY A 102 -6.78 18.29 5.51
C GLY A 102 -5.96 19.32 6.29
N LEU A 103 -5.09 20.03 5.58
CA LEU A 103 -4.78 21.40 5.94
C LEU A 103 -6.03 22.22 5.61
N ALA A 104 -6.61 22.87 6.61
CA ALA A 104 -7.67 23.83 6.36
C ALA A 104 -7.03 25.09 5.74
N THR A 105 -7.33 25.36 4.47
CA THR A 105 -6.98 26.65 3.85
C THR A 105 -7.99 27.67 4.34
N VAL A 106 -7.63 28.41 5.39
CA VAL A 106 -8.43 29.55 5.86
C VAL A 106 -7.93 30.80 5.16
N THR A 107 -8.75 31.38 4.28
CA THR A 107 -8.47 32.68 3.67
C THR A 107 -8.76 33.77 4.68
N VAL A 108 -7.77 34.10 5.52
CA VAL A 108 -7.84 35.27 6.41
C VAL A 108 -7.24 36.46 5.68
N LEU A 109 -8.03 37.53 5.51
CA LEU A 109 -7.50 38.81 5.06
C LEU A 109 -6.69 39.39 6.22
N TYR A 110 -5.37 39.36 6.09
CA TYR A 110 -4.45 39.57 7.21
C TYR A 110 -4.17 41.07 7.46
N PRO A 111 -4.69 41.68 8.53
CA PRO A 111 -4.50 43.10 8.77
C PRO A 111 -3.12 43.34 9.40
N VAL A 112 -2.16 43.75 8.58
CA VAL A 112 -0.77 43.99 9.01
C VAL A 112 -0.65 45.11 10.05
N ASP A 113 -1.63 46.00 10.10
CA ASP A 113 -1.69 47.15 11.01
C ASP A 113 -2.07 46.79 12.46
N LEU A 114 -2.55 45.56 12.71
CA LEU A 114 -2.90 45.12 14.05
C LEU A 114 -1.68 44.56 14.83
N PRO A 115 -1.69 44.67 16.16
CA PRO A 115 -0.73 43.98 17.01
C PRO A 115 -0.76 42.47 16.79
N ILE A 116 0.40 41.81 16.93
CA ILE A 116 0.59 40.38 16.68
C ILE A 116 -0.41 39.52 17.48
N ALA A 117 -0.69 39.86 18.73
CA ALA A 117 -1.64 39.12 19.58
C ALA A 117 -3.07 39.11 19.01
N ALA A 118 -3.54 40.24 18.46
CA ALA A 118 -4.85 40.34 17.83
C ALA A 118 -4.93 39.54 16.53
N ARG A 119 -3.82 39.52 15.75
CA ARG A 119 -3.70 38.72 14.52
C ARG A 119 -3.76 37.22 14.79
N VAL A 120 -3.12 36.76 15.87
CA VAL A 120 -3.15 35.35 16.29
C VAL A 120 -4.55 34.94 16.73
N GLN A 121 -5.25 35.80 17.49
CA GLN A 121 -6.62 35.49 17.92
C GLN A 121 -7.58 35.40 16.73
N LEU A 122 -7.48 36.31 15.76
CA LEU A 122 -8.34 36.31 14.57
C LEU A 122 -8.16 35.03 13.73
N LEU A 123 -6.93 34.51 13.65
CA LEU A 123 -6.65 33.23 13.02
C LEU A 123 -7.24 32.06 13.82
N ALA A 124 -7.15 32.09 15.15
CA ALA A 124 -7.70 31.06 16.03
C ALA A 124 -9.23 31.00 15.94
N ASP A 125 -9.90 32.15 15.93
CA ASP A 125 -11.36 32.24 15.79
C ASP A 125 -11.82 31.73 14.42
N ALA A 126 -11.09 32.06 13.35
CA ALA A 126 -11.39 31.58 11.99
C ALA A 126 -11.14 30.07 11.79
N LEU A 127 -10.30 29.44 12.62
CA LEU A 127 -10.09 27.99 12.64
C LEU A 127 -11.12 27.25 13.50
N ALA A 128 -11.82 27.95 14.40
CA ALA A 128 -12.81 27.39 15.32
C ALA A 128 -14.25 27.48 14.79
N ALA A 129 -14.49 28.28 13.75
CA ALA A 129 -15.77 28.42 13.03
C ALA A 129 -15.92 27.36 11.93
#